data_AF-A0A961L7Q1-F1
#
_entry.id   AF-A0A961L7Q1-F1
#
_cell.length_a   1.000
_cell.length_b   1.000
_cell.length_c   1.000
_cell.angle_alpha   90.00
_cell.angle_beta   90.00
_cell.angle_gamma   90.00
#
_symmetry.space_group_name_H-M   'P 1'
#
loop_
_entity.id
_entity.type
_entity.pdbx_description
1 polymer ?
#
loop_
_entity_poly.entity_id
_entity_poly.type
_entity_poly.pdbx_seq_one_letter_code
_entity_poly.pdbx_strand_id
1 'polypeptide(L)'
;MADILAPEIVSELGEGPIWSDGRLYWFDILGKRLFSAPPDGAAPRIWQFDEHFSAAGRIPGGLILASETALWRFDPETGTKARLV
;
A
#
# COMPACT_ATOMS: atom_id res chain seq x y z
N MET A 1 -6.39 -31.21 9.46
CA MET A 1 -5.11 -30.75 8.89
C MET A 1 -5.29 -29.26 8.68
N ALA A 2 -4.91 -28.45 9.67
CA ALA A 2 -5.08 -27.00 9.59
C ALA A 2 -3.98 -26.45 8.68
N ASP A 3 -4.35 -25.68 7.66
CA ASP A 3 -3.41 -25.03 6.76
C ASP A 3 -2.51 -24.08 7.57
N ILE A 4 -1.23 -24.46 7.66
CA ILE A 4 -0.13 -23.61 8.12
C ILE A 4 0.32 -22.78 6.92
N LEU A 5 -0.57 -21.94 6.42
CA LEU A 5 -0.25 -20.92 5.43
C LEU A 5 -0.22 -19.58 6.15
N ALA A 6 0.78 -18.78 5.79
CA ALA A 6 1.03 -17.44 6.32
C ALA A 6 -0.28 -16.64 6.52
N PRO A 7 -0.37 -15.76 7.53
CA PRO A 7 -1.59 -15.01 7.82
C PRO A 7 -2.16 -14.44 6.53
N GLU A 8 -3.37 -14.89 6.18
CA GLU A 8 -4.04 -14.52 4.95
C GLU A 8 -4.16 -13.00 4.93
N ILE A 9 -3.55 -12.34 3.95
CA ILE A 9 -3.58 -10.88 3.86
C ILE A 9 -4.96 -10.50 3.35
N VAL A 10 -5.90 -10.30 4.27
CA VAL A 10 -7.28 -9.96 3.92
C VAL A 10 -7.40 -8.46 3.71
N SER A 11 -7.82 -8.07 2.51
CA SER A 11 -8.28 -6.72 2.17
C SER A 11 -9.80 -6.75 2.09
N GLU A 12 -10.49 -5.81 2.73
CA GLU A 12 -11.95 -5.71 2.60
C GLU A 12 -12.33 -5.21 1.19
N LEU A 13 -11.61 -4.21 0.68
CA LEU A 13 -11.67 -3.78 -0.72
C LEU A 13 -10.26 -3.58 -1.27
N GLY A 14 -9.69 -4.67 -1.80
CA GLY A 14 -8.36 -4.69 -2.42
C GLY A 14 -8.35 -4.03 -3.81
N GLU A 15 -7.62 -2.92 -3.98
CA GLU A 15 -7.63 -2.14 -5.23
C GLU A 15 -6.32 -1.40 -5.50
N GLY A 16 -6.21 -0.81 -6.69
CA GLY A 16 -5.09 0.06 -7.08
C GLY A 16 -3.72 -0.62 -7.10
N PRO A 17 -3.57 -1.83 -7.66
CA PRO A 17 -2.28 -2.51 -7.71
C PRO A 17 -1.26 -1.75 -8.56
N ILE A 18 -0.05 -1.57 -8.05
CA ILE A 18 1.06 -0.96 -8.80
C ILE A 18 2.39 -1.60 -8.44
N TRP A 19 3.25 -1.83 -9.45
CA TRP A 19 4.62 -2.28 -9.23
C TRP A 19 5.57 -1.09 -9.16
N SER A 20 6.36 -0.98 -8.08
CA SER A 20 7.44 0.00 -7.96
C SER A 20 8.61 -0.57 -7.19
N ASP A 21 9.82 -0.26 -7.65
CA ASP A 21 11.09 -0.53 -6.95
C ASP A 21 11.20 -1.97 -6.41
N GLY A 22 10.74 -2.93 -7.24
CA GLY A 22 10.82 -4.36 -6.97
C GLY A 22 9.72 -4.91 -6.05
N ARG A 23 8.64 -4.16 -5.83
CA ARG A 23 7.53 -4.57 -4.95
C ARG A 23 6.18 -4.27 -5.58
N LEU A 24 5.19 -5.11 -5.30
CA LEU A 24 3.78 -4.83 -5.56
C LEU A 24 3.22 -4.01 -4.41
N TYR A 25 2.45 -2.98 -4.71
CA TYR A 25 1.67 -2.20 -3.76
C TYR A 25 0.19 -2.30 -4.12
N TRP A 26 -0.69 -2.30 -3.12
CA TRP A 26 -2.14 -2.21 -3.32
C TRP A 26 -2.81 -1.67 -2.05
N PHE A 27 -4.00 -1.10 -2.19
CA PHE A 27 -4.79 -0.60 -1.08
C PHE A 27 -5.80 -1.63 -0.61
N ASP A 28 -6.05 -1.67 0.68
CA ASP A 28 -7.38 -1.97 1.18
C ASP A 28 -8.08 -0.65 1.48
N ILE A 29 -8.96 -0.25 0.58
CA ILE A 29 -9.60 1.07 0.61
C ILE A 29 -10.41 1.21 1.89
N LEU A 30 -11.27 0.24 2.20
CA LEU A 30 -12.16 0.31 3.37
C LEU A 30 -11.42 0.10 4.68
N GLY A 31 -10.40 -0.78 4.69
CA GLY A 31 -9.52 -0.94 5.85
C GLY A 31 -8.50 0.20 6.06
N LYS A 32 -8.42 1.18 5.14
CA LYS A 32 -7.46 2.30 5.17
C LYS A 32 -6.01 1.85 5.26
N ARG A 33 -5.66 0.80 4.51
CA ARG A 33 -4.30 0.21 4.53
C ARG A 33 -3.67 0.29 3.15
N LEU A 34 -2.35 0.52 3.11
CA LEU A 34 -1.51 0.22 1.96
C LEU A 34 -0.69 -1.02 2.29
N PHE A 35 -0.67 -1.97 1.37
CA PHE A 35 0.16 -3.16 1.44
C PHE A 35 1.34 -3.05 0.48
N SER A 36 2.43 -3.75 0.78
CA SER A 36 3.53 -3.94 -0.17
C SER A 36 4.22 -5.30 -0.03
N ALA A 37 4.20 -6.10 -1.09
CA ALA A 37 4.81 -7.43 -1.12
C ALA A 37 5.98 -7.52 -2.11
N PRO A 38 7.08 -8.19 -1.73
CA PRO A 38 8.13 -8.59 -2.66
C PRO A 38 7.69 -9.79 -3.54
N PRO A 39 8.35 -10.04 -4.68
CA PRO A 39 8.01 -11.16 -5.58
C PRO A 39 8.38 -12.53 -5.02
N ASP A 40 9.25 -12.60 -4.01
CA ASP A 40 9.76 -13.84 -3.42
C ASP A 40 8.81 -14.49 -2.40
N GLY A 41 7.63 -13.90 -2.18
CA GLY A 41 6.62 -14.42 -1.26
C GLY A 41 6.90 -14.11 0.21
N ALA A 42 7.88 -13.27 0.53
CA ALA A 42 8.04 -12.79 1.90
C ALA A 42 6.84 -11.93 2.35
N ALA A 43 6.65 -11.84 3.67
CA ALA A 43 5.52 -11.15 4.25
C ALA A 43 5.42 -9.67 3.78
N PRO A 44 4.21 -9.16 3.54
CA PRO A 44 4.03 -7.80 3.08
C PRO A 44 4.35 -6.80 4.19
N ARG A 45 4.78 -5.60 3.78
CA ARG A 45 4.71 -4.41 4.64
C ARG A 45 3.28 -3.87 4.61
N ILE A 46 2.87 -3.27 5.71
CA ILE A 46 1.53 -2.69 5.88
C ILE A 46 1.69 -1.30 6.47
N TRP A 47 1.04 -0.30 5.87
CA TRP A 47 0.89 1.03 6.44
C TRP A 47 -0.59 1.28 6.71
N GLN A 48 -0.92 1.63 7.95
CA GLN A 48 -2.25 2.06 8.35
C GLN A 48 -2.39 3.57 8.16
N PHE A 49 -3.49 4.00 7.57
CA PHE A 49 -3.84 5.41 7.41
C PHE A 49 -5.10 5.77 8.20
N ASP A 50 -5.32 7.07 8.32
CA ASP A 50 -6.44 7.73 8.97
C ASP A 50 -7.61 8.02 8.02
N GLU A 51 -7.37 8.04 6.71
CA GLU A 51 -8.35 8.27 5.65
C GLU A 51 -8.28 7.20 4.55
N HIS A 52 -9.26 7.19 3.66
CA HIS A 52 -9.28 6.27 2.53
C HIS A 52 -8.30 6.70 1.44
N PHE A 53 -7.52 5.75 0.93
CA PHE A 53 -6.66 5.90 -0.24
C PHE A 53 -7.06 4.86 -1.28
N SER A 54 -7.04 5.24 -2.55
CA SER A 54 -7.57 4.38 -3.63
C SER A 54 -6.67 4.25 -4.85
N ALA A 55 -5.69 5.15 -5.01
CA ALA A 55 -4.79 5.12 -6.15
C ALA A 55 -3.38 5.55 -5.77
N ALA A 56 -2.40 5.00 -6.49
CA ALA A 56 -1.00 5.36 -6.39
C ALA A 56 -0.38 5.54 -7.77
N GLY A 57 0.58 6.45 -7.85
CA GLY A 57 1.45 6.64 -9.01
C GLY A 57 2.91 6.48 -8.61
N ARG A 58 3.69 5.76 -9.41
CA ARG A 58 5.14 5.64 -9.20
C ARG A 58 5.84 6.96 -9.52
N ILE A 59 6.76 7.38 -8.66
CA ILE A 59 7.67 8.50 -8.90
C ILE A 59 9.12 8.11 -8.55
N PRO A 60 10.13 8.87 -8.99
CA PRO A 60 11.50 8.65 -8.51
C PRO A 60 11.57 8.80 -6.98
N GLY A 61 12.02 7.74 -6.31
CA GLY A 61 12.24 7.70 -4.86
C GLY A 61 10.95 7.57 -4.03
N GLY A 62 9.85 7.05 -4.60
CA GLY A 62 8.65 6.75 -3.81
C GLY A 62 7.36 6.69 -4.63
N LEU A 63 6.25 7.03 -3.99
CA LEU A 63 4.92 7.01 -4.58
C LEU A 63 4.24 8.39 -4.42
N ILE A 64 3.32 8.68 -5.34
CA ILE A 64 2.24 9.62 -5.11
C ILE A 64 1.02 8.81 -4.72
N LEU A 65 0.35 9.16 -3.64
CA LEU A 65 -0.89 8.52 -3.20
C LEU A 65 -2.04 9.50 -3.32
N ALA A 66 -3.19 9.03 -3.80
CA ALA A 66 -4.44 9.78 -3.79
C ALA A 66 -5.32 9.29 -2.64
N SER A 67 -5.66 10.21 -1.74
CA SER A 67 -6.66 10.00 -0.71
C SER A 67 -7.99 10.65 -1.08
N GLU A 68 -9.01 10.42 -0.26
CA GLU A 68 -10.30 11.10 -0.39
C GLU A 68 -10.21 12.63 -0.19
N THR A 69 -9.11 13.15 0.38
CA THR A 69 -8.95 14.59 0.66
C THR A 69 -7.80 15.28 -0.05
N ALA A 70 -6.82 14.55 -0.59
CA ALA A 70 -5.55 15.13 -1.02
C ALA A 70 -4.70 14.21 -1.93
N LEU A 71 -3.68 14.81 -2.55
CA LEU A 71 -2.54 14.05 -3.08
C LEU A 71 -1.36 14.14 -2.13
N TRP A 72 -0.64 13.03 -1.98
CA TRP A 72 0.46 12.90 -1.04
C TRP A 72 1.70 12.36 -1.74
N ARG A 73 2.88 12.91 -1.42
CA ARG A 73 4.14 12.22 -1.64
C ARG A 73 4.36 11.23 -0.51
N PHE A 74 4.70 9.99 -0.83
CA PHE A 74 4.91 8.92 0.13
C PHE A 74 6.26 8.24 -0.08
N ASP A 75 6.96 8.00 1.03
CA ASP A 75 8.22 7.27 1.08
C ASP A 75 7.98 5.88 1.70
N PRO A 76 8.05 4.79 0.91
CA PRO A 76 7.84 3.43 1.41
C PRO A 76 8.91 2.91 2.37
N GLU A 77 10.10 3.52 2.43
CA GLU A 77 11.13 3.09 3.37
C GLU A 77 10.90 3.65 4.77
N THR A 78 10.40 4.88 4.86
CA THR A 78 10.13 5.53 6.15
C THR A 78 8.66 5.48 6.57
N GLY A 79 7.75 5.22 5.63
CA GLY A 79 6.30 5.32 5.84
C GLY A 79 5.81 6.77 5.97
N THR A 80 6.66 7.76 5.68
CA THR A 80 6.28 9.17 5.81
C THR A 80 5.48 9.64 4.60
N LYS A 81 4.52 10.55 4.85
CA LYS A 81 3.69 11.17 3.82
C LYS A 81 3.69 12.69 3.96
N ALA A 82 3.78 13.39 2.83
CA ALA A 82 3.73 14.85 2.76
C ALA A 82 2.63 15.28 1.77
N ARG A 83 1.73 16.15 2.22
CA ARG A 83 0.61 16.64 1.41
C ARG A 83 1.11 17.52 0.27
N LEU A 84 0.51 17.38 -0.91
CA LEU A 84 0.84 18.14 -2.13
C LEU A 84 -0.26 19.12 -2.52
N VAL A 85 -1.52 18.66 -2.51
CA VAL A 85 -2.74 19.46 -2.73
C VAL A 85 -3.85 18.97 -1.81
#